data_AF-A0A356FEA9-F1
#
_entry.id   AF-A0A356FEA9-F1
#
_cell.length_a   1.000
_cell.length_b   1.000
_cell.length_c   1.000
_cell.angle_alpha   90.00
_cell.angle_beta   90.00
_cell.angle_gamma   90.00
#
_symmetry.space_group_name_H-M   'P 1'
#
loop_
_entity.id
_entity.type
_entity.pdbx_description
1 polymer ?
#
loop_
_entity_poly.entity_id
_entity_poly.type
_entity_poly.pdbx_seq_one_letter_code
_entity_poly.pdbx_strand_id
1 'polypeptide(L)'
;MLDINTEEKLVQMVGGKFRLTSLMQKRIVELNRGAPALVEFEDNDEPTLKQIVIKEILEGKIELAKREELDQALQEAVIADKPDDGEGSEGEGDEDGDGTEVYGSDIKKIKEQRIKELAALLNQKK
;
A
#
# COMPACT_ATOMS: atom_id res chain seq x y z
N MET A 1 -25.25 -6.54 0.89
CA MET A 1 -25.32 -5.47 -0.14
C MET A 1 -25.26 -4.14 0.60
N LEU A 2 -24.53 -3.15 0.10
CA LEU A 2 -24.54 -1.81 0.73
C LEU A 2 -25.91 -1.17 0.50
N ASP A 3 -26.42 -0.44 1.47
CA ASP A 3 -27.60 0.40 1.24
C ASP A 3 -27.26 1.48 0.20
N ILE A 4 -28.20 1.74 -0.72
CA ILE A 4 -28.01 2.64 -1.86
C ILE A 4 -27.68 4.05 -1.36
N ASN A 5 -28.36 4.52 -0.30
CA ASN A 5 -28.12 5.84 0.27
C ASN A 5 -26.70 5.96 0.85
N THR A 6 -26.20 4.88 1.45
CA THR A 6 -24.84 4.85 2.02
C THR A 6 -23.80 4.86 0.91
N GLU A 7 -24.01 4.10 -0.18
CA GLU A 7 -23.11 4.14 -1.34
C GLU A 7 -23.05 5.54 -1.95
N GLU A 8 -24.19 6.19 -2.17
CA GLU A 8 -24.23 7.53 -2.74
C GLU A 8 -23.50 8.55 -1.86
N LYS A 9 -23.70 8.49 -0.54
CA LYS A 9 -22.98 9.34 0.41
C LYS A 9 -21.46 9.12 0.35
N LEU A 10 -21.02 7.86 0.35
CA LEU A 10 -19.60 7.52 0.20
C LEU A 10 -19.04 8.10 -1.10
N VAL A 11 -19.72 7.88 -2.23
CA VAL A 11 -19.30 8.37 -3.54
C VAL A 11 -19.14 9.90 -3.55
N GLN A 12 -20.07 10.63 -2.93
CA GLN A 12 -19.99 12.09 -2.79
C GLN A 12 -18.79 12.52 -1.94
N MET A 13 -18.50 11.82 -0.83
CA MET A 13 -17.36 12.12 0.05
C MET A 13 -16.01 11.88 -0.64
N VAL A 14 -15.84 10.77 -1.38
CA VAL A 14 -14.55 10.43 -2.01
C VAL A 14 -14.35 11.11 -3.37
N GLY A 15 -15.39 11.75 -3.91
CA GLY A 15 -15.34 12.44 -5.21
C GLY A 15 -15.51 11.51 -6.42
N GLY A 16 -16.24 10.40 -6.29
CA GLY A 16 -16.62 9.53 -7.40
C GLY A 16 -16.47 8.03 -7.15
N LYS A 17 -17.16 7.21 -7.97
CA LYS A 17 -17.20 5.73 -7.83
C LYS A 17 -15.84 5.08 -8.00
N PHE A 18 -15.05 5.53 -8.97
CA PHE A 18 -13.71 4.98 -9.20
C PHE A 18 -12.78 5.24 -8.01
N ARG A 19 -12.81 6.47 -7.45
CA ARG A 19 -12.04 6.84 -6.26
C ARG A 19 -12.45 6.02 -5.05
N LEU A 20 -13.76 5.83 -4.84
CA LEU A 20 -14.28 4.96 -3.78
C LEU A 20 -13.76 3.52 -3.92
N THR A 21 -13.85 2.93 -5.11
CA THR A 21 -13.34 1.56 -5.35
C THR A 21 -11.84 1.47 -5.07
N SER A 22 -11.04 2.41 -5.57
CA SER A 22 -9.60 2.43 -5.32
C SER A 22 -9.26 2.62 -3.85
N LEU A 23 -9.94 3.52 -3.14
CA LEU A 23 -9.73 3.75 -1.70
C LEU A 23 -10.08 2.48 -0.91
N MET A 24 -11.22 1.86 -1.21
CA MET A 24 -11.64 0.63 -0.55
C MET A 24 -10.65 -0.50 -0.77
N GLN A 25 -10.19 -0.70 -2.00
CA GLN A 25 -9.21 -1.75 -2.33
C GLN A 25 -7.89 -1.53 -1.60
N LYS A 26 -7.34 -0.31 -1.62
CA LYS A 26 -6.08 0.02 -0.93
C LYS A 26 -6.20 -0.22 0.56
N ARG A 27 -7.25 0.30 1.19
CA ARG A 27 -7.44 0.18 2.63
C ARG A 27 -7.67 -1.27 3.07
N ILE A 28 -8.44 -2.05 2.31
CA ILE A 28 -8.61 -3.49 2.59
C ILE A 28 -7.26 -4.23 2.55
N VAL A 29 -6.36 -3.87 1.62
CA VAL A 29 -5.01 -4.47 1.56
C VAL A 29 -4.18 -4.09 2.79
N GLU A 30 -4.24 -2.84 3.25
CA GLU A 30 -3.57 -2.39 4.48
C GLU A 30 -4.06 -3.14 5.72
N LEU A 31 -5.39 -3.26 5.88
CA LEU A 31 -5.97 -4.00 7.00
C LEU A 31 -5.57 -5.49 6.95
N ASN A 32 -5.54 -6.11 5.76
CA ASN A 32 -5.06 -7.48 5.59
C ASN A 32 -3.57 -7.64 5.92
N ARG A 33 -2.77 -6.58 5.81
CA ARG A 33 -1.35 -6.56 6.23
C ARG A 33 -1.19 -6.32 7.73
N GLY A 34 -2.28 -6.15 8.48
CA GLY A 34 -2.26 -5.94 9.93
C GLY A 34 -2.27 -4.47 10.35
N ALA A 35 -2.59 -3.53 9.44
CA ALA A 35 -2.80 -2.15 9.85
C ALA A 35 -3.99 -2.06 10.83
N PRO A 36 -3.91 -1.22 11.88
CA PRO A 36 -5.01 -1.06 12.82
C PRO A 36 -6.20 -0.34 12.18
N ALA A 37 -7.41 -0.69 12.63
CA ALA A 37 -8.61 0.08 12.33
C ALA A 37 -8.53 1.47 13.00
N LEU A 38 -8.99 2.51 12.30
CA LEU A 38 -8.99 3.89 12.79
C LEU A 38 -10.31 4.29 13.47
N VAL A 39 -11.24 3.35 13.58
CA VAL A 39 -12.57 3.53 14.15
C VAL A 39 -12.84 2.44 15.16
N GLU A 40 -13.50 2.82 16.24
CA GLU A 40 -13.92 1.89 17.30
C GLU A 40 -15.23 1.21 16.89
N PHE A 41 -15.41 -0.05 17.25
CA PHE A 41 -16.70 -0.72 17.11
C PHE A 41 -17.24 -0.98 18.51
N GLU A 42 -18.44 -0.47 18.77
CA GLU A 42 -19.23 -0.87 19.92
C GLU A 42 -19.81 -2.25 19.57
N ASP A 43 -19.66 -3.23 20.46
CA ASP A 43 -20.10 -4.64 20.39
C ASP A 43 -19.03 -5.71 20.09
N ASN A 44 -19.26 -6.91 20.65
CA ASN A 44 -18.36 -8.09 20.65
C ASN A 44 -18.25 -8.82 19.30
N ASP A 45 -18.89 -8.32 18.25
CA ASP A 45 -18.83 -8.95 16.92
C ASP A 45 -17.62 -8.42 16.17
N GLU A 46 -16.79 -9.34 15.67
CA GLU A 46 -15.61 -9.01 14.87
C GLU A 46 -16.04 -8.35 13.55
N PRO A 47 -15.79 -7.04 13.36
CA PRO A 47 -16.27 -6.33 12.19
C PRO A 47 -15.55 -6.83 10.94
N THR A 48 -16.30 -7.04 9.86
CA THR A 48 -15.68 -7.38 8.57
C THR A 48 -14.80 -6.22 8.08
N LEU A 49 -13.72 -6.52 7.36
CA LEU A 49 -12.84 -5.51 6.76
C LEU A 49 -13.61 -4.43 5.99
N LYS A 50 -14.65 -4.83 5.26
CA LYS A 50 -15.49 -3.89 4.52
C LYS A 50 -16.22 -2.90 5.43
N GLN A 51 -16.75 -3.34 6.57
CA GLN A 51 -17.44 -2.48 7.53
C GLN A 51 -16.47 -1.47 8.16
N ILE A 52 -15.25 -1.90 8.48
CA ILE A 52 -14.18 -1.02 8.97
C ILE A 52 -13.94 0.12 7.97
N VAL A 53 -13.65 -0.22 6.70
CA VAL A 53 -13.34 0.77 5.67
C VAL A 53 -14.51 1.73 5.42
N ILE A 54 -15.75 1.24 5.38
CA ILE A 54 -16.91 2.12 5.21
C ILE A 54 -17.03 3.11 6.35
N LYS A 55 -16.88 2.65 7.59
CA LYS A 55 -16.98 3.50 8.78
C LYS A 55 -15.85 4.53 8.81
N GLU A 56 -14.62 4.13 8.47
CA GLU A 56 -13.47 5.03 8.34
C GLU A 56 -13.71 6.14 7.31
N ILE A 57 -14.30 5.83 6.15
CA ILE A 57 -14.65 6.84 5.14
C ILE A 57 -15.76 7.76 5.66
N LEU A 58 -16.81 7.20 6.27
CA LEU A 58 -17.94 7.98 6.78
C LEU A 58 -17.54 8.94 7.91
N GLU A 59 -16.56 8.56 8.72
CA GLU A 59 -15.97 9.41 9.77
C GLU A 59 -14.84 10.31 9.26
N GLY A 60 -14.50 10.25 7.96
CA GLY A 60 -13.45 11.07 7.35
C GLY A 60 -12.06 10.77 7.88
N LYS A 61 -11.80 9.55 8.37
CA LYS A 61 -10.51 9.12 8.91
C LYS A 61 -9.49 8.76 7.83
N ILE A 62 -9.96 8.42 6.64
CA ILE A 62 -9.11 8.03 5.50
C ILE A 62 -9.52 8.78 4.23
N GLU A 63 -8.54 9.07 3.39
CA GLU A 63 -8.74 9.66 2.07
C GLU A 63 -7.66 9.19 1.07
N LEU A 64 -7.90 9.41 -0.22
CA LEU A 64 -6.85 9.21 -1.22
C LEU A 64 -5.91 10.40 -1.23
N ALA A 65 -4.64 10.17 -0.85
CA ALA A 65 -3.59 11.17 -0.96
C ALA A 65 -3.48 11.71 -2.39
N LYS A 66 -3.17 13.02 -2.53
CA LYS A 66 -2.78 13.56 -3.83
C LYS A 66 -1.44 12.96 -4.23
N ARG A 67 -1.19 12.82 -5.53
CA ARG A 67 0.02 12.19 -6.04
C ARG A 67 1.30 12.84 -5.50
N GLU A 68 1.31 14.17 -5.43
CA GLU A 68 2.43 14.95 -4.87
C GLU A 68 2.64 14.70 -3.38
N GLU A 69 1.55 14.61 -2.60
CA GLU A 69 1.60 14.31 -1.16
C GLU A 69 2.11 12.88 -0.91
N LEU A 70 1.75 11.93 -1.78
CA LEU A 70 2.24 10.56 -1.71
C LEU A 70 3.75 10.48 -2.00
N ASP A 71 4.22 11.17 -3.04
CA ASP A 71 5.64 11.19 -3.39
C ASP A 71 6.48 11.82 -2.25
N GLN A 72 5.98 12.88 -1.61
CA GLN A 72 6.61 13.51 -0.45
C GLN A 72 6.62 12.60 0.78
N ALA A 73 5.50 11.97 1.14
CA ALA A 73 5.42 11.06 2.28
C ALA A 73 6.32 9.83 2.10
N LEU A 74 6.43 9.32 0.86
CA LEU A 74 7.35 8.24 0.54
C LEU A 74 8.82 8.69 0.67
N GLN A 75 9.16 9.89 0.19
CA GLN A 75 10.50 10.46 0.35
C GLN A 75 10.87 10.64 1.83
N GLU A 76 9.97 11.18 2.65
CA GLU A 76 10.18 11.36 4.09
C GLU A 76 10.39 10.03 4.81
N ALA A 77 9.56 9.01 4.51
CA ALA A 77 9.72 7.68 5.09
C ALA A 77 11.05 7.02 4.71
N VAL A 78 11.54 7.24 3.48
CA VAL A 78 12.85 6.73 3.03
C VAL A 78 14.01 7.46 3.71
N ILE A 79 13.86 8.75 4.02
CA ILE A 79 14.88 9.53 4.75
C ILE A 79 14.93 9.09 6.22
N ALA A 80 13.78 8.85 6.84
CA ALA A 80 13.69 8.44 8.25
C ALA A 80 14.28 7.04 8.53
N ASP A 81 14.35 6.17 7.52
CA ASP A 81 14.91 4.81 7.65
C ASP A 81 16.41 4.74 7.30
N LYS A 82 17.03 5.85 6.89
CA LYS A 82 18.49 5.92 6.79
C LYS A 82 19.08 6.07 8.21
N PRO A 83 20.00 5.19 8.63
CA PRO A 83 20.75 5.42 9.86
C PRO A 83 21.50 6.75 9.74
N ASP A 84 21.53 7.49 10.85
CA ASP A 84 22.26 8.73 11.04
C ASP A 84 23.77 8.46 10.96
N ASP A 85 24.27 8.35 9.73
CA ASP A 85 25.68 8.40 9.42
C ASP A 85 26.11 9.87 9.54
N GLY A 86 26.49 10.27 10.75
CA GLY A 86 26.88 11.63 11.08
C GLY A 86 27.79 12.31 10.04
N GLU A 87 27.51 13.60 9.84
CA GLU A 87 28.12 14.51 8.87
C GLU A 87 29.64 14.35 8.69
N GLY A 88 30.03 14.13 7.43
CA GLY A 88 31.38 14.32 6.91
C GLY A 88 31.31 15.10 5.59
N SER A 89 31.74 16.36 5.66
CA SER A 89 31.83 17.34 4.58
C SER A 89 32.63 16.85 3.35
N GLU A 90 32.23 17.39 2.19
CA GLU A 90 33.00 17.59 0.94
C GLU A 90 33.37 16.40 0.04
N GLY A 91 32.85 16.48 -1.20
CA GLY A 91 33.35 15.74 -2.35
C GLY A 91 32.44 15.91 -3.57
N GLU A 92 32.67 16.97 -4.35
CA GLU A 92 32.24 17.00 -5.76
C GLU A 92 32.80 15.75 -6.46
N GLY A 93 31.91 14.99 -7.09
CA GLY A 93 32.24 13.75 -7.79
C GLY A 93 31.20 13.46 -8.86
N ASP A 94 31.54 13.91 -10.06
CA ASP A 94 31.19 13.48 -11.43
C ASP A 94 30.07 12.45 -11.69
N GLU A 95 29.45 12.70 -12.85
CA GLU A 95 28.39 11.97 -13.55
C GLU A 95 28.61 10.45 -13.69
N ASP A 96 27.49 9.76 -13.98
CA ASP A 96 27.31 8.39 -14.47
C ASP A 96 26.92 7.31 -13.44
N GLY A 97 25.61 7.18 -13.22
CA GLY A 97 25.04 6.02 -12.53
C GLY A 97 23.52 5.94 -12.71
N ASP A 98 23.09 5.20 -13.72
CA ASP A 98 21.72 4.75 -14.00
C ASP A 98 21.01 4.24 -12.71
N GLY A 99 20.29 5.15 -12.06
CA GLY A 99 19.64 4.91 -10.78
C GLY A 99 18.15 4.74 -10.95
N THR A 100 17.67 3.58 -11.44
CA THR A 100 16.22 3.29 -11.36
C THR A 100 15.79 1.81 -11.43
N GLU A 101 16.51 0.79 -10.93
CA GLU A 101 15.94 -0.59 -10.88
C GLU A 101 16.24 -1.40 -9.60
N VAL A 102 15.89 -0.86 -8.42
CA VAL A 102 16.00 -1.63 -7.16
C VAL A 102 14.78 -2.53 -6.91
N TYR A 103 13.58 -2.18 -7.37
CA TYR A 103 12.36 -2.95 -7.02
C TYR A 103 12.00 -4.09 -7.99
N GLY A 104 12.45 -4.01 -9.25
CA GLY A 104 12.13 -5.01 -10.28
C GLY A 104 13.06 -6.23 -10.28
N SER A 105 14.32 -6.00 -9.91
CA SER A 105 15.39 -7.00 -9.96
C SER A 105 15.16 -8.12 -8.93
N ASP A 106 14.64 -7.82 -7.74
CA ASP A 106 14.36 -8.83 -6.72
C ASP A 106 13.06 -9.62 -6.97
N ILE A 107 12.01 -8.98 -7.49
CA ILE A 107 10.79 -9.66 -7.92
C ILE A 107 11.08 -10.65 -9.05
N LYS A 108 11.94 -10.28 -10.00
CA LYS A 108 12.32 -11.15 -11.12
C LYS A 108 13.09 -12.38 -10.64
N LYS A 109 14.04 -12.22 -9.72
CA LYS A 109 14.79 -13.33 -9.11
C LYS A 109 13.87 -14.30 -8.36
N ILE A 110 12.93 -13.78 -7.58
CA ILE A 110 11.96 -14.61 -6.82
C ILE A 110 11.09 -15.42 -7.78
N LYS A 111 10.55 -14.80 -8.85
CA LYS A 111 9.73 -15.52 -9.83
C LYS A 111 10.52 -16.59 -10.58
N GLU A 112 11.75 -16.29 -10.96
CA GLU A 112 12.63 -17.22 -11.67
C GLU A 112 13.01 -18.43 -10.81
N GLN A 113 13.33 -18.22 -9.53
CA GLN A 113 13.54 -19.30 -8.57
C GLN A 113 12.31 -20.18 -8.42
N ARG A 114 11.12 -19.59 -8.27
CA ARG A 114 9.86 -20.35 -8.15
C ARG A 114 9.56 -21.18 -9.39
N ILE A 115 9.78 -20.63 -10.59
CA ILE A 115 9.61 -21.37 -11.85
C ILE A 115 10.58 -22.54 -11.93
N LYS A 116 11.84 -22.33 -11.51
CA LYS A 116 12.87 -23.37 -11.50
C LYS A 116 12.55 -24.50 -10.51
N GLU A 117 12.07 -24.16 -9.31
CA GLU A 117 11.59 -25.13 -8.32
C GLU A 117 10.42 -25.96 -8.86
N LEU A 118 9.43 -25.29 -9.48
CA LEU A 118 8.24 -25.96 -10.03
C LEU A 118 8.60 -26.90 -11.19
N ALA A 119 9.50 -26.47 -12.07
CA ALA A 119 9.99 -27.26 -13.18
C ALA A 119 10.76 -28.51 -12.69
N ALA A 120 11.59 -28.38 -11.64
CA ALA A 120 12.30 -29.50 -11.05
C ALA A 120 11.33 -30.54 -10.44
N LEU A 121 10.28 -30.07 -9.75
CA LEU A 121 9.22 -30.90 -9.18
C LEU A 121 8.43 -31.68 -10.26
N LEU A 122 8.14 -31.03 -11.39
CA LEU A 122 7.44 -31.67 -12.50
C LEU A 122 8.32 -32.71 -13.21
N ASN A 123 9.63 -32.48 -13.29
CA ASN A 123 10.56 -33.38 -13.96
C ASN A 123 11.02 -34.57 -13.10
N GLN A 124 10.81 -34.53 -11.77
CA GLN A 124 11.03 -35.66 -10.87
C GLN A 124 9.88 -36.68 -10.86
N LYS A 125 8.74 -36.38 -11.50
CA LYS A 125 7.54 -37.23 -11.48
C LYS A 125 7.39 -38.13 -12.72
N LYS A 126 8.49 -38.42 -13.42
CA LYS A 126 8.55 -39.34 -14.56
C LYS A 126 9.49 -40.50 -14.28
#